data_AF-A0A5S3PU27-F1
#
_entry.id   AF-A0A5S3PU27-F1
#
_cell.length_a   1.000
_cell.length_b   1.000
_cell.length_c   1.000
_cell.angle_alpha   90.00
_cell.angle_beta   90.00
_cell.angle_gamma   90.00
#
_symmetry.space_group_name_H-M   'P 1'
#
loop_
_entity.id
_entity.type
_entity.pdbx_description
1 polymer ?
#
loop_
_entity_poly.entity_id
_entity_poly.type
_entity_poly.pdbx_seq_one_letter_code
_entity_poly.pdbx_strand_id
1 'polypeptide(L)'
;MKTLYTYSLFTNDQGQSYIQFDLVNEHIEFLKDLLQILGMYNYQVITNQNVWKDGELHAELTATIGKISICIDSRKRIFLKSYDNQKDLMKVDTILEKFCAFRKISETPTEIISPISKLPEDLVPF
;
A
#
# COMPACT_ATOMS: atom_id res chain seq x y z
N MET A 1 -3.90 16.44 18.42
CA MET A 1 -4.19 15.01 18.16
C MET A 1 -3.21 14.56 17.09
N LYS A 2 -2.47 13.46 17.28
CA LYS A 2 -1.56 12.95 16.24
C LYS A 2 -2.40 12.20 15.20
N THR A 3 -2.25 12.54 13.92
CA THR A 3 -2.98 11.90 12.82
C THR A 3 -2.63 10.42 12.77
N LEU A 4 -3.65 9.55 12.70
CA LEU A 4 -3.49 8.11 12.56
C LEU A 4 -3.62 7.77 11.07
N TYR A 5 -2.54 7.28 10.46
CA TYR A 5 -2.55 6.84 9.07
C TYR A 5 -3.00 5.38 8.99
N THR A 6 -3.98 5.10 8.14
CA THR A 6 -4.45 3.74 7.90
C THR A 6 -3.77 3.14 6.68
N TYR A 7 -3.46 1.85 6.75
CA TYR A 7 -2.85 1.15 5.63
C TYR A 7 -3.29 -0.31 5.56
N SER A 8 -3.17 -0.90 4.37
CA SER A 8 -3.44 -2.31 4.12
C SER A 8 -2.29 -2.94 3.35
N LEU A 9 -2.04 -4.23 3.63
CA LEU A 9 -1.07 -5.04 2.91
C LEU A 9 -1.81 -5.92 1.92
N PHE A 10 -1.53 -5.71 0.63
CA PHE A 10 -2.15 -6.44 -0.46
C PHE A 10 -1.14 -7.34 -1.13
N THR A 11 -1.61 -8.42 -1.73
CA THR A 11 -0.85 -9.25 -2.67
C THR A 11 -1.69 -9.40 -3.93
N ASN A 12 -1.12 -9.05 -5.09
CA ASN A 12 -1.82 -9.21 -6.37
C ASN A 12 -1.76 -10.67 -6.86
N ASP A 13 -2.46 -10.96 -7.96
CA ASP A 13 -2.51 -12.29 -8.58
C ASP A 13 -1.15 -12.79 -9.10
N GLN A 14 -0.17 -11.89 -9.24
CA GLN A 14 1.20 -12.21 -9.61
C GLN A 14 2.08 -12.54 -8.39
N GLY A 15 1.52 -12.56 -7.18
CA GLY A 15 2.24 -12.81 -5.93
C GLY A 15 3.08 -11.63 -5.45
N GLN A 16 2.91 -10.44 -6.03
CA GLN A 16 3.61 -9.24 -5.58
C GLN A 16 2.80 -8.56 -4.49
N SER A 17 3.44 -8.34 -3.34
CA SER A 17 2.83 -7.59 -2.25
C SER A 17 3.15 -6.10 -2.33
N TYR A 18 2.23 -5.28 -1.85
CA TYR A 18 2.38 -3.84 -1.71
C TYR A 18 1.62 -3.36 -0.47
N ILE A 19 2.14 -2.32 0.17
CA ILE A 19 1.44 -1.61 1.24
C ILE A 19 0.75 -0.41 0.61
N GLN A 20 -0.54 -0.25 0.85
CA GLN A 20 -1.32 0.91 0.40
C GLN A 20 -1.74 1.73 1.62
N PHE A 21 -1.59 3.05 1.55
CA PHE A 21 -2.11 3.97 2.55
C PHE A 21 -3.43 4.58 2.10
N ASP A 22 -4.43 4.56 2.99
CA ASP A 22 -5.76 5.06 2.68
C ASP A 22 -5.96 6.48 3.20
N LEU A 23 -6.69 7.30 2.42
CA LEU A 23 -7.17 8.63 2.82
C LEU A 23 -6.07 9.57 3.38
N VAL A 24 -4.90 9.58 2.76
CA VAL A 24 -3.84 10.54 3.09
C VAL A 24 -4.24 11.94 2.62
N ASN A 25 -4.68 12.80 3.55
CA ASN A 25 -5.09 14.17 3.26
C ASN A 25 -3.89 15.14 3.16
N GLU A 26 -2.86 14.91 3.97
CA GLU A 26 -1.67 15.76 4.07
C GLU A 26 -0.41 15.02 3.61
N HIS A 27 -0.26 14.84 2.30
CA HIS A 27 0.80 14.02 1.70
C HIS A 27 2.21 14.41 2.13
N ILE A 28 2.50 15.70 2.26
CA ILE A 28 3.85 16.17 2.63
C ILE A 28 4.19 15.80 4.08
N GLU A 29 3.26 16.01 5.01
CA GLU A 29 3.46 15.65 6.42
C GLU A 29 3.56 14.14 6.59
N PHE A 30 2.66 13.41 5.94
CA PHE A 30 2.70 11.95 5.87
C PHE A 30 4.05 11.43 5.37
N LEU A 31 4.56 11.97 4.26
CA LEU A 31 5.84 11.53 3.68
C LEU A 31 7.01 11.85 4.63
N LYS A 32 6.98 12.98 5.33
CA LYS A 32 8.00 13.31 6.34
C LYS A 32 7.98 12.30 7.49
N ASP A 33 6.80 12.02 8.04
CA ASP A 33 6.64 11.04 9.13
C ASP A 33 7.09 9.64 8.70
N LEU A 34 6.66 9.20 7.51
CA LEU A 34 7.01 7.92 6.94
C LEU A 34 8.54 7.81 6.73
N LEU A 35 9.15 8.79 6.07
CA LEU A 35 10.59 8.80 5.82
C LEU A 35 11.41 8.89 7.12
N GLN A 36 10.95 9.65 8.11
CA GLN A 36 11.59 9.72 9.42
C GLN A 36 11.58 8.34 10.10
N ILE A 37 10.43 7.68 10.13
CA ILE A 37 10.28 6.37 10.76
C ILE A 37 11.09 5.32 10.03
N LEU A 38 11.00 5.24 8.71
CA LEU A 38 11.79 4.30 7.92
C LEU A 38 13.30 4.58 8.01
N GLY A 39 13.70 5.86 8.09
CA GLY A 39 15.08 6.28 8.32
C GLY A 39 15.69 5.76 9.62
N MET A 40 14.91 5.62 10.69
CA MET A 40 15.35 5.01 11.95
C MET A 40 15.74 3.53 11.79
N TYR A 41 15.30 2.88 10.71
CA TYR A 41 15.62 1.50 10.36
C TYR A 41 16.55 1.39 9.14
N ASN A 42 17.31 2.46 8.83
CA ASN A 42 18.29 2.52 7.74
C ASN A 42 17.70 2.43 6.32
N TYR A 43 16.43 2.78 6.14
CA TYR A 43 15.86 3.02 4.81
C TYR A 43 16.06 4.50 4.44
N GLN A 44 16.92 4.77 3.46
CA GLN A 44 17.28 6.11 3.03
C GLN A 44 16.88 6.33 1.57
N VAL A 45 16.44 7.53 1.23
CA VAL A 45 16.08 7.89 -0.15
C VAL A 45 17.31 7.87 -1.04
N ILE A 46 17.21 7.22 -2.19
CA ILE A 46 18.24 7.23 -3.23
C ILE A 46 18.06 8.51 -4.06
N THR A 47 19.05 9.41 -4.07
CA THR A 47 18.87 10.80 -4.55
C THR A 47 19.07 11.02 -6.05
N ASN A 48 19.61 10.05 -6.80
CA ASN A 48 19.98 10.18 -8.22
C ASN A 48 19.14 9.33 -9.17
N GLN A 49 17.83 9.25 -8.93
CA GLN A 49 16.92 8.40 -9.70
C GLN A 49 15.86 9.20 -10.45
N ASN A 50 15.41 8.67 -11.58
CA ASN A 50 14.28 9.23 -12.28
C ASN A 50 13.02 9.01 -11.43
N VAL A 51 12.47 10.10 -10.91
CA VAL A 51 11.32 10.08 -9.98
C VAL A 51 9.98 9.91 -10.69
N TRP A 52 9.92 9.98 -12.02
CA TRP A 52 8.68 9.75 -12.76
C TRP A 52 8.78 8.46 -13.56
N LYS A 53 7.87 7.53 -13.30
CA LYS A 53 7.78 6.25 -14.00
C LYS A 53 6.32 5.84 -14.12
N ASP A 54 5.90 5.42 -15.31
CA ASP A 54 4.54 4.92 -15.58
C ASP A 54 3.39 5.85 -15.11
N GLY A 55 3.63 7.17 -15.11
CA GLY A 55 2.66 8.17 -14.63
C GLY A 55 2.54 8.28 -13.11
N GLU A 56 3.38 7.57 -12.37
CA GLU A 56 3.51 7.62 -10.92
C GLU A 56 4.80 8.38 -10.54
N LEU A 57 4.79 9.01 -9.37
CA LEU A 57 5.99 9.52 -8.72
C LEU A 57 6.61 8.41 -7.88
N HIS A 58 7.89 8.11 -8.11
CA HIS A 58 8.65 7.06 -7.45
C HIS A 58 9.82 7.63 -6.66
N ALA A 59 9.98 7.16 -5.43
CA ALA A 59 11.19 7.32 -4.65
C ALA A 59 11.64 5.97 -4.10
N GLU A 60 12.75 5.45 -4.61
CA GLU A 60 13.38 4.25 -4.05
C GLU A 60 14.12 4.56 -2.74
N LEU A 61 14.03 3.61 -1.83
CA LEU A 61 14.72 3.57 -0.55
C LEU A 61 15.77 2.45 -0.57
N THR A 62 16.89 2.67 0.12
CA THR A 62 17.86 1.62 0.42
C THR A 62 17.19 0.49 1.19
N ALA A 63 17.46 -0.77 0.82
CA ALA A 63 17.04 -1.94 1.59
C ALA A 63 18.15 -2.99 1.65
N THR A 64 18.03 -3.97 2.55
CA THR A 64 19.11 -4.93 2.84
C THR A 64 19.39 -5.87 1.67
N ILE A 65 18.35 -6.30 0.96
CA ILE A 65 18.47 -7.34 -0.07
C ILE A 65 17.92 -6.86 -1.43
N GLY A 66 17.14 -5.77 -1.44
CA GLY A 66 16.58 -5.21 -2.68
C GLY A 66 16.30 -3.71 -2.59
N LYS A 67 15.18 -3.28 -3.19
CA LYS A 67 14.71 -1.90 -3.17
C LYS A 67 13.25 -1.85 -2.75
N ILE A 68 12.91 -0.87 -1.91
CA ILE A 68 11.51 -0.49 -1.65
C ILE A 68 11.25 0.82 -2.36
N SER A 69 10.16 0.93 -3.09
CA SER A 69 9.72 2.17 -3.73
C SER A 69 8.52 2.74 -3.01
N ILE A 70 8.59 4.02 -2.66
CA ILE A 70 7.42 4.83 -2.37
C ILE A 70 6.86 5.30 -3.72
N CYS A 71 5.61 4.96 -4.00
CA CYS A 71 4.91 5.32 -5.23
C CYS A 71 3.73 6.23 -4.90
N ILE A 72 3.57 7.32 -5.65
CA ILE A 72 2.39 8.18 -5.59
C ILE A 72 1.76 8.22 -6.96
N ASP A 73 0.53 7.72 -7.07
CA ASP A 73 -0.16 7.68 -8.35
C ASP A 73 -0.84 9.02 -8.71
N SER A 74 -1.39 9.10 -9.91
CA SER A 74 -2.13 10.27 -10.41
C SER A 74 -3.38 10.64 -9.59
N ARG A 75 -3.89 9.70 -8.76
CA ARG A 75 -4.98 9.93 -7.80
C ARG A 75 -4.47 10.30 -6.41
N LYS A 76 -3.17 10.55 -6.26
CA LYS A 76 -2.48 10.85 -5.00
C LYS A 76 -2.58 9.74 -3.95
N ARG A 77 -2.77 8.48 -4.38
CA ARG A 77 -2.68 7.31 -3.51
C ARG A 77 -1.21 6.97 -3.31
N ILE A 78 -0.83 6.61 -2.08
CA ILE A 78 0.55 6.30 -1.73
C ILE A 78 0.69 4.80 -1.51
N PHE A 79 1.71 4.20 -2.12
CA PHE A 79 2.01 2.78 -2.01
C PHE A 79 3.48 2.55 -1.67
N LEU A 80 3.79 1.47 -0.96
CA LEU A 80 5.13 0.90 -0.91
C LEU A 80 5.15 -0.40 -1.71
N LYS A 81 6.01 -0.45 -2.72
CA LYS A 81 6.20 -1.61 -3.59
C LYS A 81 7.61 -2.17 -3.39
N SER A 82 7.74 -3.49 -3.45
CA SER A 82 9.03 -4.16 -3.59
C SER A 82 9.02 -4.95 -4.89
N TYR A 83 10.02 -4.74 -5.74
CA TYR A 83 10.08 -5.37 -7.07
C TYR A 83 10.54 -6.83 -6.99
N ASP A 84 11.54 -7.11 -6.15
CA ASP A 84 12.20 -8.42 -6.13
C ASP A 84 12.27 -9.05 -4.73
N ASN A 85 11.86 -8.33 -3.68
CA ASN A 85 12.06 -8.79 -2.31
C ASN A 85 10.89 -8.47 -1.37
N GLN A 86 9.96 -9.41 -1.25
CA GLN A 86 8.85 -9.29 -0.32
C GLN A 86 9.29 -9.25 1.15
N LYS A 87 10.48 -9.78 1.50
CA LYS A 87 10.95 -9.80 2.90
C LYS A 87 11.21 -8.40 3.44
N ASP A 88 11.77 -7.49 2.64
CA ASP A 88 12.00 -6.12 3.09
C ASP A 88 10.67 -5.36 3.20
N LEU A 89 9.69 -5.64 2.34
CA LEU A 89 8.34 -5.10 2.50
C LEU A 89 7.65 -5.60 3.77
N MET A 90 7.79 -6.90 4.12
CA MET A 90 7.27 -7.44 5.38
C MET A 90 7.95 -6.82 6.61
N LYS A 91 9.25 -6.52 6.51
CA LYS A 91 9.94 -5.76 7.57
C LYS A 91 9.35 -4.37 7.72
N VAL A 92 9.05 -3.68 6.61
CA VAL A 92 8.40 -2.37 6.66
C VAL A 92 7.02 -2.47 7.27
N ASP A 93 6.19 -3.45 6.89
CA ASP A 93 4.91 -3.71 7.54
C ASP A 93 5.05 -3.88 9.07
N THR A 94 6.00 -4.71 9.51
CA THR A 94 6.32 -4.90 10.93
C THR A 94 6.83 -3.62 11.62
N ILE A 95 7.55 -2.76 10.88
CA ILE A 95 7.98 -1.45 11.39
C ILE A 95 6.75 -0.58 11.60
N LEU A 96 5.87 -0.45 10.60
CA LEU A 96 4.68 0.40 10.68
C LEU A 96 3.77 0.00 11.86
N GLU A 97 3.53 -1.31 12.06
CA GLU A 97 2.71 -1.81 13.19
C GLU A 97 3.27 -1.43 14.58
N LYS A 98 4.59 -1.18 14.71
CA LYS A 98 5.21 -0.78 15.97
C LYS A 98 4.97 0.68 16.35
N PHE A 99 4.56 1.53 15.39
CA PHE A 99 4.36 2.96 15.63
C PHE A 99 2.88 3.28 15.75
N CYS A 100 2.49 3.94 16.84
CA CYS A 100 1.10 4.38 17.07
C CYS A 100 0.57 5.37 16.02
N ALA A 101 1.41 5.85 15.10
CA ALA A 101 1.03 6.69 13.97
C ALA A 101 0.37 5.90 12.82
N PHE A 102 0.55 4.57 12.78
CA PHE A 102 0.00 3.73 11.72
C PHE A 102 -0.96 2.69 12.28
N ARG A 103 -2.04 2.45 11.57
CA ARG A 103 -3.02 1.39 11.85
C ARG A 103 -3.22 0.54 10.62
N LYS A 104 -2.86 -0.74 10.73
CA LYS A 104 -3.15 -1.72 9.70
C LYS A 104 -4.64 -2.06 9.70
N ILE A 105 -5.25 -2.08 8.53
CA ILE A 105 -6.59 -2.58 8.29
C ILE A 105 -6.45 -3.91 7.54
N SER A 106 -6.89 -4.99 8.16
CA SER A 106 -6.96 -6.29 7.51
C SER A 106 -8.12 -6.28 6.51
N GLU A 107 -7.82 -6.18 5.22
CA GLU A 107 -8.82 -6.55 4.22
C GLU A 107 -8.85 -8.08 4.15
N THR A 108 -9.77 -8.71 4.88
CA THR A 108 -10.38 -9.93 4.33
C THR A 108 -11.17 -9.49 3.11
N PRO A 109 -11.01 -10.12 1.93
CA PRO A 109 -11.92 -9.91 0.83
C PRO A 109 -13.32 -10.18 1.37
N THR A 110 -14.14 -9.14 1.49
CA THR A 110 -15.55 -9.36 1.78
C THR A 110 -16.08 -9.98 0.50
N GLU A 111 -16.26 -11.30 0.50
CA GLU A 111 -16.99 -11.99 -0.56
C GLU A 111 -18.28 -11.20 -0.76
N ILE A 112 -18.39 -10.53 -1.91
CA ILE A 112 -19.65 -9.98 -2.36
C ILE A 112 -20.50 -11.22 -2.65
N ILE A 113 -21.25 -11.68 -1.65
CA ILE A 113 -22.30 -12.65 -1.84
C ILE A 113 -23.28 -11.96 -2.78
N SER A 114 -23.18 -12.30 -4.06
CA SER A 114 -24.18 -11.93 -5.06
C SER A 114 -25.51 -12.49 -4.57
N PRO A 115 -26.57 -11.69 -4.40
CA PRO A 115 -27.87 -12.27 -4.13
C PRO A 115 -28.23 -13.13 -5.34
N ILE A 116 -28.38 -14.43 -5.09
CA ILE A 116 -28.91 -15.39 -6.05
C ILE A 116 -30.33 -14.93 -6.39
N SER A 117 -30.49 -14.19 -7.48
CA SER A 117 -31.78 -14.02 -8.13
C SER A 117 -32.10 -15.33 -8.85
N LYS A 118 -32.69 -16.28 -8.12
CA LYS A 118 -33.50 -17.32 -8.73
C LYS A 118 -34.64 -16.61 -9.46
N LEU A 119 -34.58 -16.53 -10.78
CA LEU A 119 -35.81 -16.41 -11.57
C LEU A 119 -36.47 -17.80 -11.56
N PRO A 120 -37.71 -17.95 -11.09
CA PRO A 120 -38.50 -19.11 -11.45
C PRO A 120 -38.81 -18.99 -12.95
N GLU A 121 -38.17 -19.85 -13.75
CA GLU A 121 -38.70 -20.26 -15.05
C GLU A 121 -40.00 -20.99 -14.78
N ASP A 122 -41.11 -20.25 -14.75
CA ASP A 122 -42.45 -20.74 -15.06
C ASP A 122 -43.43 -19.60 -14.81
N LEU A 123 -44.11 -19.16 -15.87
CA LEU A 123 -45.43 -18.53 -15.94
C LEU A 123 -45.51 -17.56 -17.14
N VAL A 124 -45.53 -18.13 -18.35
CA VAL A 124 -46.26 -17.51 -19.46
C VAL A 124 -47.18 -18.58 -20.05
N PRO A 125 -48.50 -18.55 -19.77
CA PRO A 125 -49.44 -19.41 -20.47
C PRO A 125 -49.66 -18.86 -21.89
N PHE A 126 -49.53 -19.72 -22.89
CA PHE A 126 -50.13 -19.52 -24.22
C PHE A 126 -51.60 -19.95 -24.21
#